data_AF-A0A2W2AIW6-F1
#
_entry.id   AF-A0A2W2AIW6-F1
#
_cell.length_a   1.000
_cell.length_b   1.000
_cell.length_c   1.000
_cell.angle_alpha   90.00
_cell.angle_beta   90.00
_cell.angle_gamma   90.00
#
_symmetry.space_group_name_H-M   'P 1'
#
loop_
_entity.id
_entity.type
_entity.pdbx_description
1 polymer ?
#
loop_
_entity_poly.entity_id
_entity_poly.type
_entity_poly.pdbx_seq_one_letter_code
_entity_poly.pdbx_strand_id
1 'polypeptide(L)'
;MKYLWRLNFTFNPVYLRYLLLIIVTLFTLGTADAQTLKGIVTDAATGKPLAPVVVINVRTQQSVYTEDNGTFSLPAKNGDQIAFTFIGYKTLQWKMPPAVGVIDESFKLEVTSYLLKEYTVRTKNYTQYQIDSLTRRSTYTRALAREKGGSVTSPFTLLAEQFSKKSKDIYRFQKNYGYWEDQRFIDSRYTPELVNALTNLTGDTLAYFMNAYPVPYDYARTASELEFKMWIRTNFKEWMRKQQDSTQRKQMMPTVKQ
;
A
#
# COMPACT_ATOMS: atom_id res chain seq x y z
N MET A 1 -46.58 61.52 37.15
CA MET A 1 -45.38 62.15 37.73
C MET A 1 -44.24 61.14 37.70
N LYS A 2 -43.13 61.48 37.02
CA LYS A 2 -41.97 60.61 36.75
C LYS A 2 -40.91 60.82 37.84
N TYR A 3 -40.42 59.76 38.46
CA TYR A 3 -39.23 59.80 39.32
C TYR A 3 -38.18 58.83 38.76
N LEU A 4 -37.16 59.40 38.10
CA LEU A 4 -35.94 58.69 37.70
C LEU A 4 -34.87 59.02 38.74
N TRP A 5 -34.47 58.03 39.54
CA TRP A 5 -33.28 58.15 40.40
C TRP A 5 -32.03 58.05 39.52
N ARG A 6 -31.33 59.18 39.36
CA ARG A 6 -29.97 59.20 38.80
C ARG A 6 -28.98 58.94 39.94
N LEU A 7 -28.40 57.75 39.98
CA LEU A 7 -27.19 57.49 40.76
C LEU A 7 -26.03 58.24 40.09
N ASN A 8 -25.66 59.39 40.66
CA ASN A 8 -24.43 60.09 40.27
C ASN A 8 -23.26 59.41 40.98
N PHE A 9 -22.61 58.46 40.30
CA PHE A 9 -21.30 57.97 40.71
C PHE A 9 -20.27 59.05 40.36
N THR A 10 -19.86 59.84 41.36
CA THR A 10 -18.72 60.77 41.19
C THR A 10 -17.43 59.94 41.16
N PHE A 11 -16.94 59.63 39.97
CA PHE A 11 -15.65 58.98 39.79
C PHE A 11 -14.53 59.95 40.17
N ASN A 12 -13.94 59.75 41.35
CA ASN A 12 -12.76 60.51 41.74
C ASN A 12 -11.57 60.01 40.89
N PRO A 13 -10.94 60.87 40.06
CA PRO A 13 -9.94 60.45 39.06
C PRO A 13 -8.70 59.81 39.70
N VAL A 14 -8.45 60.11 40.98
CA VAL A 14 -7.37 59.53 41.77
C VAL A 14 -7.58 58.03 41.99
N TYR A 15 -8.79 57.58 42.38
CA TYR A 15 -9.09 56.16 42.56
C TYR A 15 -9.08 55.39 41.24
N LEU A 16 -9.51 56.04 40.14
CA LEU A 16 -9.45 55.43 38.81
C LEU A 16 -8.01 55.16 38.37
N ARG A 17 -7.07 56.07 38.68
CA ARG A 17 -5.64 55.91 38.38
C ARG A 17 -5.00 54.79 39.19
N TYR A 18 -5.34 54.65 40.47
CA TYR A 18 -4.86 53.53 41.30
C TYR A 18 -5.47 52.18 40.87
N LEU A 19 -6.74 52.16 40.48
CA LEU A 19 -7.40 50.95 39.96
C LEU A 19 -6.77 50.50 38.62
N LEU A 20 -6.44 51.44 37.74
CA LEU A 20 -5.71 51.16 36.50
C LEU A 20 -4.30 50.60 36.76
N LEU A 21 -3.58 51.16 37.74
CA LEU A 21 -2.26 50.64 38.14
C LEU A 21 -2.34 49.22 38.71
N ILE A 22 -3.36 48.91 39.51
CA ILE A 22 -3.57 47.56 40.05
C ILE A 22 -3.92 46.57 38.93
N ILE A 23 -4.78 46.95 37.98
CA ILE A 23 -5.14 46.10 36.83
C ILE A 23 -3.94 45.83 35.92
N VAL A 24 -3.09 46.82 35.68
CA VAL A 24 -1.86 46.66 34.90
C VAL A 24 -0.88 45.73 35.62
N THR A 25 -0.73 45.87 36.94
CA THR A 25 0.15 44.99 37.73
C THR A 25 -0.36 43.54 37.74
N LEU A 26 -1.68 43.32 37.85
CA LEU A 26 -2.28 41.98 37.75
C LEU A 26 -2.09 41.33 36.38
N PHE A 27 -2.04 42.11 35.29
CA PHE A 27 -1.80 41.58 33.94
C PHE A 27 -0.33 41.18 33.69
N THR A 28 0.62 41.67 34.51
CA THR A 28 2.05 41.30 34.41
C THR A 28 2.41 40.00 35.14
N LEU A 29 1.50 39.46 35.96
CA LEU A 29 1.67 38.18 36.66
C LEU A 29 1.21 37.00 35.78
N GLY A 30 1.71 36.93 34.54
CA GLY A 30 1.64 35.72 33.73
C GLY A 30 2.81 34.82 34.08
N THR A 31 2.59 33.78 34.87
CA THR A 31 3.64 32.78 35.14
C THR A 31 3.93 31.98 33.88
N ALA A 32 5.05 32.29 33.22
CA ALA A 32 5.62 31.44 32.19
C ALA A 32 6.39 30.31 32.88
N ASP A 33 5.72 29.20 33.20
CA ASP A 33 6.40 27.93 33.50
C ASP A 33 7.00 27.39 32.19
N ALA A 34 8.14 27.94 31.79
CA ALA A 34 8.91 27.47 30.66
C ALA A 34 9.79 26.30 31.10
N GLN A 35 9.20 25.11 31.19
CA GLN A 35 9.98 23.88 31.28
C GLN A 35 10.77 23.71 29.97
N THR A 36 12.06 23.40 30.10
CA THR A 36 12.96 23.25 28.96
C THR A 36 13.56 21.86 29.00
N LEU A 37 13.41 21.12 27.91
CA LEU A 37 14.10 19.87 27.69
C LEU A 37 15.44 20.17 27.03
N LYS A 38 16.52 19.80 27.70
CA LYS A 38 17.87 19.75 27.15
C LYS A 38 18.31 18.29 27.07
N GLY A 39 19.26 18.02 26.20
CA GLY A 39 19.78 16.69 26.10
C GLY A 39 20.74 16.51 24.95
N ILE A 40 21.21 15.28 24.79
CA ILE A 40 22.09 14.84 23.71
C ILE A 40 21.45 13.68 22.96
N VAL A 41 21.51 13.70 21.63
CA VAL A 41 21.07 12.60 20.78
C VAL A 41 22.29 11.87 20.22
N THR A 42 22.31 10.55 20.39
CA THR A 42 23.40 9.66 19.97
C THR A 42 22.90 8.47 19.18
N ASP A 43 23.79 7.87 18.40
CA ASP A 43 23.55 6.60 17.72
C ASP A 43 23.56 5.43 18.72
N ALA A 44 22.53 4.59 18.71
CA ALA A 44 22.42 3.48 19.65
C ALA A 44 23.51 2.40 19.49
N ALA A 45 24.07 2.22 18.29
CA ALA A 45 25.07 1.20 17.98
C ALA A 45 26.50 1.71 18.18
N THR A 46 26.79 2.95 17.75
CA THR A 46 28.16 3.51 17.80
C THR A 46 28.38 4.45 18.98
N GLY A 47 27.33 4.93 19.62
CA GLY A 47 27.41 5.92 20.72
C GLY A 47 27.84 7.32 20.28
N LYS A 48 27.99 7.56 18.96
CA LYS A 48 28.43 8.86 18.43
C LYS A 48 27.28 9.89 18.50
N PRO A 49 27.58 11.18 18.74
CA PRO A 49 26.57 12.24 18.67
C PRO A 49 25.99 12.36 17.26
N LEU A 50 24.70 12.67 17.19
CA LEU A 50 23.95 12.79 15.93
C LEU A 50 23.53 14.23 15.67
N ALA A 51 23.86 14.72 14.47
CA ALA A 51 23.46 16.03 13.96
C ALA A 51 23.27 15.97 12.43
N PRO A 52 22.29 16.68 11.84
CA PRO A 52 21.22 17.46 12.47
C PRO A 52 19.94 16.61 12.70
N VAL A 53 19.70 16.18 13.94
CA VAL A 53 18.45 15.50 14.34
C VAL A 53 17.36 16.55 14.55
N VAL A 54 16.18 16.32 13.98
CA VAL A 54 15.00 17.16 14.21
C VAL A 54 14.34 16.73 15.52
N VAL A 55 14.30 17.64 16.49
CA VAL A 55 13.57 17.45 17.75
C VAL A 55 12.32 18.32 17.72
N ILE A 56 11.14 17.71 17.67
CA ILE A 56 9.86 18.42 17.54
C ILE A 56 8.93 18.10 18.71
N ASN A 57 8.32 19.13 19.27
CA ASN A 57 7.19 18.99 20.17
C ASN A 57 5.91 18.78 19.34
N VAL A 58 5.32 17.61 19.42
CA VAL A 58 4.15 17.22 18.60
C VAL A 58 2.93 18.07 18.93
N ARG A 59 2.79 18.57 20.16
CA ARG A 59 1.66 19.41 20.56
C ARG A 59 1.83 20.85 20.08
N THR A 60 2.99 21.47 20.34
CA THR A 60 3.22 22.89 20.02
C THR A 60 3.74 23.13 18.61
N GLN A 61 4.17 22.05 17.92
CA GLN A 61 4.83 22.09 16.60
C GLN A 61 6.14 22.88 16.58
N GLN A 62 6.70 23.20 17.75
CA GLN A 62 8.02 23.82 17.86
C GLN A 62 9.09 22.76 17.62
N SER A 63 10.08 23.09 16.78
CA SER A 63 11.20 22.20 16.48
C SER A 63 12.55 22.91 16.62
N VAL A 64 13.55 22.11 16.96
CA VAL A 64 14.96 22.51 17.03
C VAL A 64 15.81 21.42 16.38
N TYR A 65 16.95 21.80 15.82
CA TYR A 65 17.93 20.84 15.32
C TYR A 65 19.01 20.61 16.38
N THR A 66 19.54 19.39 16.46
CA THR A 66 20.74 19.14 17.28
C THR A 66 21.97 19.82 16.67
N GLU A 67 22.85 20.32 17.54
CA GLU A 67 24.16 20.87 17.18
C GLU A 67 25.18 19.76 16.85
N ASP A 68 26.37 20.11 16.36
CA ASP A 68 27.43 19.16 15.96
C ASP A 68 27.86 18.19 17.08
N ASN A 69 27.72 18.61 18.34
CA ASN A 69 27.98 17.77 19.52
C ASN A 69 26.77 16.89 19.91
N GLY A 70 25.70 16.88 19.11
CA GLY A 70 24.45 16.15 19.33
C GLY A 70 23.50 16.78 20.34
N THR A 71 23.82 17.96 20.90
CA THR A 71 23.01 18.59 21.95
C THR A 71 21.83 19.39 21.39
N PHE A 72 20.77 19.54 22.17
CA PHE A 72 19.61 20.36 21.82
C PHE A 72 18.98 21.00 23.07
N SER A 73 18.15 22.01 22.84
CA SER A 73 17.33 22.66 23.88
C SER A 73 15.97 23.04 23.29
N LEU A 74 14.89 22.46 23.80
CA LEU A 74 13.52 22.67 23.33
C LEU A 74 12.57 22.98 24.50
N PRO A 75 11.78 24.06 24.45
CA PRO A 75 10.74 24.32 25.43
C PRO A 75 9.62 23.27 25.32
N ALA A 76 9.29 22.62 26.42
CA ALA A 76 8.28 21.56 26.48
C ALA A 76 7.65 21.49 27.88
N LYS A 77 6.33 21.38 27.96
CA LYS A 77 5.62 21.26 29.24
C LYS A 77 5.35 19.81 29.56
N ASN A 78 5.12 19.52 30.85
CA ASN A 78 4.67 18.23 31.34
C ASN A 78 3.56 17.62 30.45
N GLY A 79 3.75 16.36 30.07
CA GLY A 79 2.84 15.59 29.24
C GLY A 79 3.01 15.79 27.73
N ASP A 80 3.87 16.71 27.28
CA ASP A 80 4.23 16.84 25.86
C ASP A 80 4.84 15.58 25.29
N GLN A 81 4.55 15.31 24.03
CA GLN A 81 5.25 14.30 23.25
C GLN A 81 6.31 14.98 22.39
N ILE A 82 7.55 14.56 22.57
CA ILE A 82 8.71 15.01 21.83
C ILE A 82 9.12 13.89 20.88
N ALA A 83 9.19 14.20 19.59
CA ALA A 83 9.62 13.28 18.56
C ALA A 83 11.01 13.67 18.03
N PHE A 84 11.88 12.67 17.91
CA PHE A 84 13.24 12.79 17.38
C PHE A 84 13.28 12.10 16.03
N THR A 85 13.57 12.85 14.96
CA THR A 85 13.57 12.35 13.59
C THR A 85 14.90 12.64 12.93
N PHE A 86 15.51 11.61 12.34
CA PHE A 86 16.74 11.73 11.58
C PHE A 86 16.74 10.75 10.41
N ILE A 87 17.30 11.18 9.27
CA ILE A 87 17.28 10.38 8.04
C ILE A 87 18.06 9.10 8.26
N GLY A 88 17.45 7.96 7.95
CA GLY A 88 18.06 6.64 8.15
C GLY A 88 17.90 6.07 9.56
N TYR A 89 17.17 6.75 10.46
CA TYR A 89 16.91 6.30 11.83
C TYR A 89 15.41 6.17 12.11
N LYS A 90 15.05 5.34 13.09
CA LYS A 90 13.66 5.21 13.56
C LYS A 90 13.28 6.44 14.37
N THR A 91 12.09 6.97 14.13
CA THR A 91 11.56 8.08 14.94
C THR A 91 11.35 7.61 16.38
N LEU A 92 12.03 8.26 17.31
CA LEU A 92 11.83 8.05 18.74
C LEU A 92 10.79 9.04 19.25
N GLN A 93 9.75 8.55 19.93
CA GLN A 93 8.78 9.40 20.62
C GLN A 93 8.97 9.25 22.13
N TRP A 94 9.06 10.36 22.83
CA TRP A 94 9.25 10.40 24.27
C TRP A 94 8.30 11.40 24.91
N LYS A 95 7.79 11.06 26.10
CA LYS A 95 6.82 11.87 26.81
C LYS A 95 7.48 12.61 27.96
N MET A 96 7.27 13.93 28.02
CA MET A 96 7.81 14.80 29.06
C MET A 96 7.24 14.41 30.44
N PRO A 97 8.09 14.05 31.42
CA PRO A 97 7.65 13.69 32.75
C PRO A 97 7.20 14.93 33.55
N PRO A 98 6.48 14.74 34.67
CA PRO A 98 6.17 15.82 35.60
C PRO A 98 7.43 16.27 36.34
N ALA A 99 8.11 17.29 35.82
CA ALA A 99 9.25 17.92 36.49
C ALA A 99 9.15 19.46 36.44
N VAL A 100 9.82 20.14 37.35
CA VAL A 100 9.89 21.61 37.40
C VAL A 100 11.30 22.04 36.98
N GLY A 101 11.40 22.93 35.99
CA GLY A 101 12.68 23.49 35.53
C GLY A 101 13.24 22.84 34.25
N VAL A 102 14.56 22.65 34.22
CA VAL A 102 15.30 22.10 33.07
C VAL A 102 15.48 20.60 33.26
N ILE A 103 15.07 19.80 32.27
CA ILE A 103 15.34 18.37 32.22
C ILE A 103 16.54 18.14 31.31
N ASP A 104 17.51 17.35 31.73
CA ASP A 104 18.65 16.94 30.92
C ASP A 104 18.64 15.42 30.75
N GLU A 105 18.51 14.96 29.51
CA GLU A 105 18.33 13.54 29.18
C GLU A 105 19.14 13.13 27.93
N SER A 106 19.50 11.85 27.86
CA SER A 106 20.21 11.28 26.71
C SER A 106 19.28 10.40 25.88
N PHE A 107 19.25 10.65 24.57
CA PHE A 107 18.40 9.90 23.63
C PHE A 107 19.26 9.11 22.65
N LYS A 108 18.88 7.85 22.43
CA LYS A 108 19.58 6.93 21.51
C LYS A 108 18.67 6.61 20.34
N LEU A 109 19.11 6.93 19.12
CA LEU A 109 18.37 6.61 17.91
C LEU A 109 18.88 5.29 17.32
N GLU A 110 17.95 4.42 16.95
CA GLU A 110 18.25 3.17 16.24
C GLU A 110 18.22 3.40 14.72
N VAL A 111 19.18 2.83 14.00
CA VAL A 111 19.20 2.84 12.54
C VAL A 111 17.99 2.09 12.00
N THR A 112 17.33 2.66 11.00
CA THR A 112 16.23 2.01 10.27
C THR A 112 16.83 0.94 9.35
N SER A 113 16.81 -0.32 9.79
CA SER A 113 17.13 -1.46 8.94
C SER A 113 15.85 -2.00 8.28
N TYR A 114 15.75 -1.82 6.96
CA TYR A 114 14.78 -2.56 6.15
C TYR A 114 15.35 -3.95 5.86
N LEU A 115 15.41 -4.82 6.87
CA LEU A 115 15.59 -6.23 6.58
C LEU A 115 14.31 -6.70 5.88
N LEU A 116 14.41 -6.97 4.57
CA LEU A 116 13.35 -7.67 3.85
C LEU A 116 13.05 -8.94 4.66
N LYS A 117 11.77 -9.12 5.02
CA LYS A 117 11.34 -10.30 5.76
C LYS A 117 11.81 -11.51 4.98
N GLU A 118 12.71 -12.29 5.58
CA GLU A 118 13.19 -13.52 4.96
C GLU A 118 11.98 -14.40 4.65
N TYR A 119 11.67 -14.53 3.36
CA TYR A 119 10.66 -15.46 2.91
C TYR A 119 11.38 -16.80 2.78
N THR A 120 11.29 -17.64 3.82
CA THR A 120 11.67 -19.03 3.69
C THR A 120 10.76 -19.63 2.62
N VAL A 121 11.29 -19.87 1.42
CA VAL A 121 10.60 -20.62 0.37
C VAL A 121 10.24 -21.95 1.01
N ARG A 122 8.95 -22.16 1.31
CA ARG A 122 8.46 -23.44 1.82
C ARG A 122 8.60 -24.44 0.68
N THR A 123 9.78 -25.04 0.53
CA THR A 123 10.12 -26.03 -0.51
C THR A 123 9.26 -27.29 -0.44
N LYS A 124 8.42 -27.45 0.60
CA LYS A 124 7.60 -28.65 0.78
C LYS A 124 6.24 -28.64 0.06
N ASN A 125 5.67 -27.50 -0.32
CA ASN A 125 4.28 -27.47 -0.81
C ASN A 125 4.15 -26.66 -2.11
N TYR A 126 4.67 -27.19 -3.22
CA TYR A 126 4.27 -26.70 -4.54
C TYR A 126 2.77 -26.94 -4.74
N THR A 127 2.07 -26.00 -5.38
CA THR A 127 0.71 -26.24 -5.87
C THR A 127 0.74 -27.28 -6.98
N GLN A 128 -0.39 -27.96 -7.21
CA GLN A 128 -0.50 -28.94 -8.31
C GLN A 128 -0.08 -28.33 -9.66
N TYR A 129 -0.53 -27.11 -9.96
CA TYR A 129 -0.13 -26.41 -11.18
C TYR A 129 1.39 -26.20 -11.27
N GLN A 130 2.06 -25.88 -10.17
CA GLN A 130 3.52 -25.69 -10.17
C GLN A 130 4.26 -26.99 -10.49
N ILE A 131 3.83 -28.11 -9.90
CA ILE A 131 4.37 -29.44 -10.21
C ILE A 131 4.16 -29.77 -11.69
N ASP A 132 2.95 -29.54 -12.20
CA ASP A 132 2.63 -29.82 -13.59
C ASP A 132 3.43 -28.92 -14.54
N SER A 133 3.61 -27.63 -14.22
CA SER A 133 4.39 -26.70 -15.03
C SER A 133 5.88 -27.11 -15.08
N LEU A 134 6.45 -27.50 -13.95
CA LEU A 134 7.82 -28.04 -13.90
C LEU A 134 7.95 -29.31 -14.75
N THR A 135 6.97 -30.20 -14.66
CA THR A 135 6.92 -31.45 -15.44
C THR A 135 6.77 -31.18 -16.94
N ARG A 136 5.95 -30.22 -17.34
CA ARG A 136 5.80 -29.82 -18.75
C ARG A 136 7.07 -29.20 -19.30
N ARG A 137 7.70 -28.32 -18.51
CA ARG A 137 8.98 -27.70 -18.88
C ARG A 137 10.03 -28.77 -19.10
N SER A 138 10.17 -29.74 -18.21
CA SER A 138 11.12 -30.84 -18.36
C SER A 138 10.78 -31.74 -19.56
N THR A 139 9.52 -32.12 -19.73
CA THR A 139 9.02 -32.96 -20.85
C THR A 139 9.31 -32.32 -22.21
N TYR A 140 9.08 -31.01 -22.35
CA TYR A 140 9.22 -30.30 -23.62
C TYR A 140 10.58 -29.65 -23.84
N THR A 141 11.55 -29.84 -22.93
CA THR A 141 12.90 -29.24 -23.01
C THR A 141 13.51 -29.42 -24.40
N ARG A 142 13.48 -30.64 -24.95
CA ARG A 142 14.08 -30.95 -26.27
C ARG A 142 13.36 -30.28 -27.43
N ALA A 143 12.04 -30.17 -27.38
CA ALA A 143 11.25 -29.51 -28.42
C ALA A 143 11.44 -27.99 -28.36
N LEU A 144 11.54 -27.41 -27.16
CA LEU A 144 11.76 -25.99 -26.94
C LEU A 144 13.18 -25.54 -27.25
N ALA A 145 14.18 -26.38 -26.97
CA ALA A 145 15.60 -26.12 -27.25
C ALA A 145 15.99 -26.36 -28.72
N ARG A 146 15.06 -26.80 -29.57
CA ARG A 146 15.35 -27.00 -30.99
C ARG A 146 15.52 -25.65 -31.68
N GLU A 147 16.76 -25.29 -31.94
CA GLU A 147 17.10 -24.17 -32.82
C GLU A 147 16.90 -24.57 -34.29
N LYS A 148 16.65 -23.58 -35.17
CA LYS A 148 16.65 -23.81 -36.63
C LYS A 148 18.05 -24.28 -37.01
N GLY A 149 18.15 -25.31 -37.86
CA GLY A 149 19.38 -26.07 -38.10
C GLY A 149 20.62 -25.19 -38.28
N GLY A 150 21.52 -25.24 -37.30
CA GLY A 150 22.78 -24.49 -37.24
C GLY A 150 23.88 -25.03 -38.16
N SER A 151 23.55 -25.58 -39.31
CA SER A 151 24.53 -25.92 -40.34
C SER A 151 24.06 -25.40 -41.70
N VAL A 152 24.46 -24.19 -42.01
CA VAL A 152 24.21 -23.47 -43.28
C VAL A 152 25.04 -24.06 -44.44
N THR A 153 25.69 -25.20 -44.23
CA THR A 153 26.66 -25.78 -45.19
C THR A 153 26.01 -26.49 -46.37
N SER A 154 24.69 -26.75 -46.35
CA SER A 154 24.00 -27.38 -47.48
C SER A 154 22.62 -26.76 -47.77
N PRO A 155 22.39 -26.24 -48.99
CA PRO A 155 21.10 -25.68 -49.41
C PRO A 155 19.99 -26.73 -49.46
N PHE A 156 20.31 -28.01 -49.59
CA PHE A 156 19.32 -29.10 -49.59
C PHE A 156 18.69 -29.32 -48.21
N THR A 157 19.48 -29.20 -47.14
CA THR A 157 18.99 -29.35 -45.76
C THR A 157 18.01 -28.25 -45.38
N LEU A 158 18.28 -27.01 -45.81
CA LEU A 158 17.38 -25.87 -45.59
C LEU A 158 16.01 -26.06 -46.25
N LEU A 159 15.99 -26.55 -47.49
CA LEU A 159 14.75 -26.86 -48.20
C LEU A 159 13.99 -27.99 -47.49
N ALA A 160 14.66 -29.08 -47.11
CA ALA A 160 14.04 -30.20 -46.40
C ALA A 160 13.39 -29.78 -45.06
N GLU A 161 14.02 -28.86 -44.31
CA GLU A 161 13.45 -28.32 -43.08
C GLU A 161 12.18 -27.49 -43.32
N GLN A 162 12.14 -26.72 -44.42
CA GLN A 162 10.97 -25.91 -44.81
C GLN A 162 9.79 -26.76 -45.30
N PHE A 163 10.04 -27.92 -45.90
CA PHE A 163 8.98 -28.82 -46.39
C PHE A 163 8.52 -29.88 -45.36
N SER A 164 9.28 -30.12 -44.30
CA SER A 164 8.93 -31.11 -43.27
C SER A 164 7.75 -30.67 -42.39
N LYS A 165 6.68 -31.49 -42.39
CA LYS A 165 5.51 -31.30 -41.49
C LYS A 165 5.92 -31.21 -40.01
N LYS A 166 6.84 -32.09 -39.58
CA LYS A 166 7.33 -32.17 -38.20
C LYS A 166 8.06 -30.89 -37.75
N SER A 167 8.83 -30.25 -38.64
CA SER A 167 9.50 -28.98 -38.33
C SER A 167 8.49 -27.84 -38.19
N LYS A 168 7.47 -27.78 -39.05
CA LYS A 168 6.36 -26.80 -38.94
C LYS A 168 5.58 -26.99 -37.64
N ASP A 169 5.33 -28.22 -37.21
CA ASP A 169 4.63 -28.52 -35.96
C ASP A 169 5.42 -28.07 -34.74
N ILE A 170 6.72 -28.37 -34.68
CA ILE A 170 7.58 -27.95 -33.57
C ILE A 170 7.68 -26.42 -33.50
N TYR A 171 7.79 -25.74 -34.64
CA TYR A 171 7.79 -24.28 -34.67
C TYR A 171 6.46 -23.69 -34.18
N ARG A 172 5.32 -24.24 -34.62
CA ARG A 172 4.00 -23.82 -34.14
C ARG A 172 3.86 -24.05 -32.63
N PHE A 173 4.34 -25.18 -32.13
CA PHE A 173 4.39 -25.48 -30.71
C PHE A 173 5.24 -24.46 -29.95
N GLN A 174 6.49 -24.22 -30.37
CA GLN A 174 7.39 -23.25 -29.75
C GLN A 174 6.77 -21.85 -29.69
N LYS A 175 6.21 -21.38 -30.82
CA LYS A 175 5.57 -20.07 -30.92
C LYS A 175 4.37 -19.93 -29.97
N ASN A 176 3.60 -21.00 -29.81
CA ASN A 176 2.38 -20.99 -29.01
C ASN A 176 2.59 -21.49 -27.56
N TYR A 177 3.79 -21.92 -27.19
CA TYR A 177 4.06 -22.55 -25.88
C TYR A 177 3.76 -21.62 -24.71
N GLY A 178 4.15 -20.34 -24.82
CA GLY A 178 3.86 -19.32 -23.81
C GLY A 178 2.35 -19.16 -23.59
N TYR A 179 1.61 -18.91 -24.67
CA TYR A 179 0.15 -18.83 -24.62
C TYR A 179 -0.48 -20.07 -23.98
N TRP A 180 0.03 -21.26 -24.31
CA TRP A 180 -0.49 -22.49 -23.75
C TRP A 180 -0.21 -22.64 -22.24
N GLU A 181 0.99 -22.26 -21.76
CA GLU A 181 1.28 -22.22 -20.32
C GLU A 181 0.41 -21.18 -19.59
N ASP A 182 0.17 -20.02 -20.22
CA ASP A 182 -0.69 -18.97 -19.67
C ASP A 182 -2.12 -19.46 -19.50
N GLN A 183 -2.68 -20.13 -20.52
CA GLN A 183 -4.00 -20.76 -20.42
C GLN A 183 -4.04 -21.83 -19.32
N ARG A 184 -3.01 -22.68 -19.21
CA ARG A 184 -2.94 -23.68 -18.13
C ARG A 184 -2.90 -23.05 -16.75
N PHE A 185 -2.26 -21.89 -16.60
CA PHE A 185 -2.26 -21.16 -15.35
C PHE A 185 -3.65 -20.59 -15.05
N ILE A 186 -4.30 -19.98 -16.04
CA ILE A 186 -5.65 -19.45 -15.92
C ILE A 186 -6.61 -20.57 -15.53
N ASP A 187 -6.60 -21.71 -16.23
CA ASP A 187 -7.43 -22.88 -15.93
C ASP A 187 -7.25 -23.38 -14.49
N SER A 188 -6.04 -23.27 -13.93
CA SER A 188 -5.77 -23.69 -12.55
C SER A 188 -6.43 -22.80 -11.49
N ARG A 189 -6.78 -21.56 -11.84
CA ARG A 189 -7.47 -20.61 -10.94
C ARG A 189 -8.93 -20.40 -11.32
N TYR A 190 -9.24 -20.38 -12.61
CA TYR A 190 -10.57 -20.18 -13.18
C TYR A 190 -11.24 -21.51 -13.49
N THR A 191 -11.43 -22.33 -12.46
CA THR A 191 -11.99 -23.67 -12.65
C THR A 191 -13.52 -23.62 -12.79
N PRO A 192 -14.13 -24.55 -13.56
CA PRO A 192 -15.58 -24.69 -13.63
C PRO A 192 -16.24 -24.83 -12.26
N GLU A 193 -15.60 -25.56 -11.34
CA GLU A 193 -16.12 -25.80 -9.99
C GLU A 193 -16.19 -24.50 -9.18
N LEU A 194 -15.17 -23.64 -9.28
CA LEU A 194 -15.16 -22.33 -8.62
C LEU A 194 -16.26 -21.43 -9.20
N VAL A 195 -16.40 -21.41 -10.52
CA VAL A 195 -17.43 -20.59 -11.20
C VAL A 195 -18.82 -21.08 -10.82
N ASN A 196 -19.05 -22.39 -10.84
CA ASN A 196 -20.30 -23.00 -10.40
C ASN A 196 -20.63 -22.60 -8.95
N ALA A 197 -19.68 -22.73 -8.03
CA ALA A 197 -19.89 -22.39 -6.61
C ALA A 197 -20.29 -20.92 -6.38
N LEU A 198 -19.87 -20.00 -7.27
CA LEU A 198 -20.17 -18.57 -7.15
C LEU A 198 -21.41 -18.11 -7.92
N THR A 199 -21.83 -18.87 -8.93
CA THR A 199 -22.85 -18.44 -9.91
C THR A 199 -24.04 -19.40 -10.02
N ASN A 200 -23.91 -20.62 -9.50
CA ASN A 200 -24.82 -21.75 -9.69
C ASN A 200 -25.06 -22.16 -11.16
N LEU A 201 -24.23 -21.71 -12.10
CA LEU A 201 -24.31 -22.13 -13.50
C LEU A 201 -23.81 -23.57 -13.67
N THR A 202 -24.42 -24.34 -14.58
CA THR A 202 -24.06 -25.73 -14.84
C THR A 202 -23.98 -26.04 -16.34
N GLY A 203 -23.22 -27.08 -16.70
CA GLY A 203 -23.09 -27.57 -18.07
C GLY A 203 -22.73 -26.48 -19.09
N ASP A 204 -23.46 -26.45 -20.20
CA ASP A 204 -23.20 -25.54 -21.32
C ASP A 204 -23.35 -24.07 -20.94
N THR A 205 -24.23 -23.73 -19.99
CA THR A 205 -24.42 -22.34 -19.55
C THR A 205 -23.19 -21.80 -18.84
N LEU A 206 -22.54 -22.64 -18.04
CA LEU A 206 -21.29 -22.32 -17.37
C LEU A 206 -20.16 -22.17 -18.39
N ALA A 207 -20.03 -23.11 -19.31
CA ALA A 207 -19.02 -23.05 -20.37
C ALA A 207 -19.18 -21.78 -21.23
N TYR A 208 -20.42 -21.44 -21.56
CA TYR A 208 -20.74 -20.22 -22.30
C TYR A 208 -20.32 -18.96 -21.53
N PHE A 209 -20.62 -18.87 -20.23
CA PHE A 209 -20.21 -17.75 -19.39
C PHE A 209 -18.69 -17.61 -19.33
N MET A 210 -17.97 -18.72 -19.10
CA MET A 210 -16.50 -18.70 -19.02
C MET A 210 -15.84 -18.31 -20.35
N ASN A 211 -16.40 -18.75 -21.48
CA ASN A 211 -15.92 -18.35 -22.80
C ASN A 211 -16.27 -16.89 -23.14
N ALA A 212 -17.40 -16.38 -22.66
CA ALA A 212 -17.82 -14.99 -22.86
C ALA A 212 -17.03 -14.00 -21.98
N TYR A 213 -16.55 -14.46 -20.83
CA TYR A 213 -15.74 -13.68 -19.89
C TYR A 213 -14.44 -14.45 -19.58
N PRO A 214 -13.46 -14.44 -20.49
CA PRO A 214 -12.14 -15.00 -20.22
C PRO A 214 -11.37 -14.12 -19.24
N VAL A 215 -10.64 -14.73 -18.31
CA VAL A 215 -9.77 -14.00 -17.38
C VAL A 215 -8.45 -13.65 -18.08
N PRO A 216 -8.01 -12.38 -18.08
CA PRO A 216 -6.68 -12.02 -18.58
C PRO A 216 -5.57 -12.67 -17.74
N TYR A 217 -4.50 -13.15 -18.39
CA TYR A 217 -3.38 -13.82 -17.71
C TYR A 217 -2.79 -12.99 -16.57
N ASP A 218 -2.49 -11.71 -16.83
CA ASP A 218 -1.88 -10.81 -15.84
C ASP A 218 -2.75 -10.67 -14.59
N TYR A 219 -4.06 -10.52 -14.78
CA TYR A 219 -5.02 -10.46 -13.67
C TYR A 219 -5.06 -11.78 -12.90
N ALA A 220 -5.11 -12.92 -13.59
CA ALA A 220 -5.07 -14.22 -12.94
C ALA A 220 -3.79 -14.40 -12.12
N ARG A 221 -2.68 -13.78 -12.51
CA ARG A 221 -1.37 -13.94 -11.86
C ARG A 221 -1.18 -13.06 -10.64
N THR A 222 -1.75 -11.85 -10.64
CA THR A 222 -1.57 -10.85 -9.59
C THR A 222 -2.72 -10.79 -8.58
N ALA A 223 -3.95 -11.12 -9.01
CA ALA A 223 -5.11 -11.01 -8.15
C ALA A 223 -5.01 -11.94 -6.93
N SER A 224 -5.37 -11.39 -5.78
CA SER A 224 -5.67 -12.17 -4.57
C SER A 224 -6.89 -13.08 -4.79
N GLU A 225 -7.05 -14.08 -3.93
CA GLU A 225 -8.20 -14.98 -4.02
C GLU A 225 -9.54 -14.23 -3.93
N LEU A 226 -9.62 -13.21 -3.09
CA LEU A 226 -10.82 -12.38 -2.94
C LEU A 226 -11.12 -11.59 -4.21
N GLU A 227 -10.13 -10.89 -4.75
CA GLU A 227 -10.28 -10.11 -5.99
C GLU A 227 -10.67 -11.00 -7.16
N PHE A 228 -10.12 -12.21 -7.23
CA PHE A 228 -10.47 -13.19 -8.26
C PHE A 228 -11.94 -13.62 -8.14
N LYS A 229 -12.41 -13.95 -6.92
CA LYS A 229 -13.83 -14.28 -6.68
C LYS A 229 -14.75 -13.10 -6.98
N MET A 230 -14.34 -11.88 -6.63
CA MET A 230 -15.10 -10.66 -6.93
C MET A 230 -15.23 -10.42 -8.44
N TRP A 231 -14.15 -10.64 -9.19
CA TRP A 231 -14.16 -10.54 -10.65
C TRP A 231 -15.22 -11.45 -11.27
N ILE A 232 -15.31 -12.71 -10.81
CA ILE A 232 -16.31 -13.67 -11.29
C ILE A 232 -17.72 -13.17 -10.99
N ARG A 233 -18.00 -12.74 -9.75
CA ARG A 233 -19.34 -12.28 -9.35
C ARG A 233 -19.77 -11.01 -10.09
N THR A 234 -18.85 -10.07 -10.29
CA THR A 234 -19.13 -8.84 -11.03
C THR A 234 -19.46 -9.12 -12.49
N ASN A 235 -18.66 -9.95 -13.17
CA ASN A 235 -18.94 -10.33 -14.55
C ASN A 235 -20.21 -11.16 -14.70
N PHE A 236 -20.50 -12.03 -13.73
CA PHE A 236 -21.76 -12.77 -13.71
C PHE A 236 -22.97 -11.85 -13.58
N LYS A 237 -22.90 -10.83 -12.72
CA LYS A 237 -23.96 -9.81 -12.60
C LYS A 237 -24.19 -9.07 -13.92
N GLU A 238 -23.12 -8.65 -14.59
CA GLU A 238 -23.22 -8.01 -15.92
C GLU A 238 -23.80 -8.95 -16.98
N TRP A 239 -23.41 -10.23 -16.96
CA TRP A 239 -23.97 -11.23 -17.87
C TRP A 239 -25.48 -11.43 -17.66
N MET A 240 -25.94 -11.53 -16.41
CA MET A 240 -27.36 -11.64 -16.08
C MET A 240 -28.16 -10.42 -16.53
N ARG A 241 -27.60 -9.21 -16.39
CA ARG A 241 -28.23 -7.97 -16.88
C ARG A 241 -28.41 -8.00 -18.40
N LYS A 242 -27.37 -8.39 -19.15
CA LYS A 242 -27.44 -8.50 -20.62
C LYS A 242 -28.48 -9.53 -21.09
N GLN A 243 -28.63 -10.65 -20.37
CA GLN A 243 -29.66 -11.66 -20.63
C GLN A 243 -31.08 -11.06 -20.49
N GLN A 244 -31.32 -10.30 -19.42
CA GLN A 244 -32.61 -9.63 -19.18
C GLN A 244 -32.93 -8.61 -20.27
N ASP A 245 -31.98 -7.74 -20.62
CA ASP A 245 -32.15 -6.73 -21.67
C ASP A 245 -32.46 -7.36 -23.03
N SER A 246 -31.78 -8.47 -23.37
CA SER A 246 -32.02 -9.19 -24.64
C SER A 246 -33.41 -9.83 -24.70
N THR A 247 -33.91 -10.30 -23.56
CA THR A 247 -35.26 -10.89 -23.45
C THR A 247 -36.34 -9.82 -23.61
N GLN A 248 -36.17 -8.66 -22.97
CA GLN A 248 -37.10 -7.53 -23.10
C GLN A 248 -37.16 -6.98 -24.53
N ARG A 249 -36.00 -6.85 -25.20
CA ARG A 249 -35.95 -6.39 -26.61
C ARG A 249 -36.68 -7.32 -27.56
N LYS A 250 -36.57 -8.65 -27.37
CA LYS A 250 -37.31 -9.63 -28.20
C LYS A 250 -38.83 -9.55 -28.00
N GLN A 251 -39.29 -9.19 -26.80
CA GLN A 251 -40.71 -9.03 -26.50
C GLN A 251 -41.32 -7.74 -27.08
N MET A 252 -40.50 -6.72 -27.36
CA MET A 252 -40.93 -5.43 -27.93
C MET A 252 -40.91 -5.39 -29.46
N MET A 253 -40.43 -6.43 -30.16
CA MET A 253 -40.47 -6.48 -31.61
C MET A 253 -41.90 -6.85 -32.08
N PRO A 254 -42.55 -6.05 -32.94
CA PRO A 254 -43.85 -6.41 -33.47
C PRO A 254 -43.73 -7.72 -34.26
N THR A 255 -44.60 -8.68 -33.96
CA THR A 255 -44.73 -9.91 -34.76
C THR A 255 -45.10 -9.51 -36.18
N VAL A 256 -44.14 -9.56 -37.10
CA VAL A 256 -44.42 -9.42 -38.53
C VAL A 256 -45.24 -10.65 -38.91
N LYS A 257 -46.57 -10.51 -38.93
CA LYS A 257 -47.45 -11.51 -39.52
C LYS A 257 -47.18 -11.53 -41.03
N GLN A 258 -46.74 -12.67 -41.52
CA GLN A 258 -46.72 -12.98 -42.96
C GLN A 258 -48.16 -13.12 -43.48
#